data_AF-A0A354DFZ5-F1
#
_entry.id   AF-A0A354DFZ5-F1
#
_cell.length_a   1.000
_cell.length_b   1.000
_cell.length_c   1.000
_cell.angle_alpha   90.00
_cell.angle_beta   90.00
_cell.angle_gamma   90.00
#
_symmetry.space_group_name_H-M   'P 1'
#
loop_
_entity.id
_entity.type
_entity.pdbx_description
1 polymer ?
#
loop_
_entity_poly.entity_id
_entity_poly.type
_entity_poly.pdbx_seq_one_letter_code
_entity_poly.pdbx_strand_id
1 'polypeptide(L)'
;MPNGNTVTYTYNELGNRTKRVEKKPDGTEVNTINYNYTITNKFQIDNIDGKAWSYENGGSGNVTCDGKYDYTWDAFNRITVIKDTVTKAVKATYKYDDMGRRIEQTVNGQVTKFLYDGKSNRVLGEYDGTGKLMKYYTWGGSNILLSLTKRNTDNSETTYYTVRNGHGDIVQLTDGSGNIVASYTYDAWGNIVGKTGSAADLNPYRYAGYRYDDTTKLYYLINRYYDSSVGRFLSIDPVSEIPDYTYAANNPLSYVDPDGLWLVDAFWLVVDVVSFAIKPSKANAAMIALDLACFADPTGVASTAVHVGRLVNAATKVTKAVKNIGKVANAIPPKKVYSVLYEAGVGKGKSRSAHRNAANKEFYNQLKSDPQFKKSADELLGHDTIGHMESGKGKNLLNPSKDWVWHHQIDRPDKLQLIPKSQHTDPLLQNILHPLANRAGGFKANFDN
;
A
#
# COMPACT_ATOMS: atom_id res chain seq x y z
N MET A 1 16.20 -4.83 3.20
CA MET A 1 16.90 -4.60 1.92
C MET A 1 17.81 -5.79 1.63
N PRO A 2 18.20 -6.07 0.37
CA PRO A 2 19.04 -7.23 0.02
C PRO A 2 20.39 -7.30 0.77
N ASN A 3 20.91 -6.16 1.21
CA ASN A 3 22.13 -6.02 2.02
C ASN A 3 21.90 -6.19 3.53
N GLY A 4 20.70 -6.56 3.97
CA GLY A 4 20.33 -6.67 5.39
C GLY A 4 19.92 -5.36 6.05
N ASN A 5 20.03 -4.21 5.37
CA ASN A 5 19.60 -2.94 5.95
C ASN A 5 18.07 -2.90 6.16
N THR A 6 17.65 -2.17 7.19
CA THR A 6 16.26 -1.84 7.48
C THR A 6 15.99 -0.40 7.06
N VAL A 7 14.79 -0.13 6.54
CA VAL A 7 14.32 1.23 6.24
C VAL A 7 13.05 1.47 7.05
N THR A 8 13.05 2.54 7.83
CA THR A 8 11.91 2.97 8.65
C THR A 8 11.37 4.29 8.11
N TYR A 9 10.05 4.39 8.04
CA TYR A 9 9.33 5.60 7.63
C TYR A 9 8.52 6.13 8.80
N THR A 10 8.48 7.44 8.96
CA THR A 10 7.64 8.14 9.94
C THR A 10 6.66 9.03 9.20
N TYR A 11 5.43 9.10 9.71
CA TYR A 11 4.33 9.84 9.09
C TYR A 11 3.72 10.83 10.09
N ASN A 12 3.14 11.92 9.59
CA ASN A 12 2.29 12.79 10.39
C ASN A 12 0.83 12.29 10.44
N GLU A 13 -0.03 12.99 11.18
CA GLU A 13 -1.45 12.66 11.34
C GLU A 13 -2.25 12.67 10.02
N LEU A 14 -1.71 13.27 8.96
CA LEU A 14 -2.32 13.32 7.63
C LEU A 14 -1.73 12.27 6.67
N GLY A 15 -0.93 11.33 7.18
CA GLY A 15 -0.32 10.28 6.37
C GLY A 15 0.84 10.75 5.48
N ASN A 16 1.34 11.98 5.67
CA ASN A 16 2.53 12.44 4.93
C ASN A 16 3.80 11.91 5.59
N ARG A 17 4.70 11.33 4.79
CA ARG A 17 6.01 10.90 5.26
C ARG A 17 6.82 12.09 5.73
N THR A 18 7.23 12.13 7.00
CA THR A 18 8.05 13.18 7.63
C THR A 18 9.52 12.78 7.76
N LYS A 19 9.80 11.48 7.81
CA LYS A 19 11.18 10.97 7.94
C LYS A 19 11.34 9.62 7.25
N ARG A 20 12.50 9.39 6.63
CA ARG A 20 13.00 8.08 6.18
C ARG A 20 14.36 7.85 6.80
N VAL A 21 14.55 6.71 7.46
CA VAL A 21 15.82 6.31 8.08
C VAL A 21 16.22 4.94 7.59
N GLU A 22 17.42 4.82 7.06
CA GLU A 22 18.04 3.54 6.72
C GLU A 22 19.09 3.18 7.77
N LYS A 23 19.02 1.94 8.26
CA LYS A 23 19.92 1.39 9.28
C LYS A 23 20.56 0.11 8.81
N LYS A 24 21.84 -0.07 9.14
CA LYS A 24 22.54 -1.35 9.04
C LYS A 24 21.95 -2.39 10.02
N PRO A 25 22.26 -3.68 9.84
CA PRO A 25 21.87 -4.74 10.80
C PRO A 25 22.35 -4.47 12.24
N ASP A 26 23.48 -3.77 12.42
CA ASP A 26 24.02 -3.37 13.72
C ASP A 26 23.31 -2.16 14.35
N GLY A 27 22.29 -1.61 13.68
CA GLY A 27 21.51 -0.46 14.13
C GLY A 27 22.07 0.91 13.72
N THR A 28 23.26 0.96 13.11
CA THR A 28 23.88 2.21 12.68
C THR A 28 23.06 2.89 11.59
N GLU A 29 22.68 4.15 11.80
CA GLU A 29 22.04 4.98 10.77
C GLU A 29 23.04 5.30 9.65
N VAL A 30 22.65 4.99 8.42
CA VAL A 30 23.48 5.24 7.22
C VAL A 30 22.92 6.31 6.31
N ASN A 31 21.60 6.54 6.35
CA ASN A 31 20.96 7.58 5.57
C ASN A 31 19.68 8.03 6.28
N THR A 32 19.52 9.34 6.44
CA THR A 32 18.33 9.94 7.03
C THR A 32 17.87 11.09 6.14
N ILE A 33 16.61 11.03 5.72
CA ILE A 33 15.95 12.04 4.89
C ILE A 33 14.79 12.62 5.70
N ASN A 34 14.73 13.94 5.79
CA ASN A 34 13.66 14.67 6.46
C ASN A 34 12.79 15.39 5.44
N TYR A 35 11.48 15.30 5.64
CA TYR A 35 10.46 15.90 4.79
C TYR A 35 9.69 16.92 5.63
N ASN A 36 9.67 18.17 5.17
CA ASN A 36 9.05 19.27 5.88
C ASN A 36 7.75 19.70 5.19
N TYR A 37 6.75 20.02 6.02
CA TYR A 37 5.42 20.46 5.60
C TYR A 37 5.03 21.65 6.48
N THR A 38 4.92 22.84 5.89
CA THR A 38 4.55 24.07 6.60
C THR A 38 3.02 24.14 6.73
N ILE A 39 2.55 25.08 7.55
CA ILE A 39 1.14 25.15 7.96
C ILE A 39 0.22 25.58 6.79
N THR A 40 0.76 26.20 5.73
CA THR A 40 -0.06 26.78 4.64
C THR A 40 -0.81 25.71 3.83
N ASN A 41 -0.15 24.60 3.48
CA ASN A 41 -0.80 23.41 2.93
C ASN A 41 -0.09 22.15 3.42
N LYS A 42 -0.66 21.50 4.44
CA LYS A 42 -0.03 20.37 5.14
C LYS A 42 0.10 19.09 4.29
N PHE A 43 -0.43 19.07 3.08
CA PHE A 43 -0.29 17.96 2.12
C PHE A 43 0.90 18.15 1.16
N GLN A 44 1.44 19.36 1.05
CA GLN A 44 2.53 19.71 0.13
C GLN A 44 3.87 19.72 0.85
N ILE A 45 4.88 19.07 0.28
CA ILE A 45 6.26 19.10 0.78
C ILE A 45 6.86 20.48 0.53
N ASP A 46 7.38 21.18 1.52
CA ASP A 46 8.12 22.43 1.26
C ASP A 46 9.57 22.15 0.89
N ASN A 47 10.20 21.20 1.58
CA ASN A 47 11.57 20.80 1.27
C ASN A 47 11.88 19.38 1.75
N ILE A 48 12.86 18.78 1.08
CA ILE A 48 13.48 17.51 1.45
C ILE A 48 14.96 17.76 1.65
N ASP A 49 15.45 17.56 2.87
CA ASP A 49 16.84 17.86 3.27
C ASP A 49 17.32 19.25 2.78
N GLY A 50 16.46 20.26 2.93
CA GLY A 50 16.77 21.65 2.56
C GLY A 50 16.62 21.97 1.06
N LYS A 51 16.29 21.00 0.19
CA LYS A 51 15.95 21.26 -1.21
C LYS A 51 14.49 21.62 -1.33
N ALA A 52 14.21 22.87 -1.73
CA ALA A 52 12.87 23.38 -1.87
C ALA A 52 12.06 22.62 -2.95
N TRP A 53 10.80 22.37 -2.63
CA TRP A 53 9.77 21.89 -3.53
C TRP A 53 8.76 23.03 -3.73
N SER A 54 8.19 23.12 -4.92
CA SER A 54 7.18 24.15 -5.21
C SER A 54 6.00 23.56 -5.98
N TYR A 55 4.87 24.23 -5.87
CA TYR A 55 3.60 23.82 -6.47
C TYR A 55 2.99 25.00 -7.22
N GLU A 56 2.00 24.72 -8.07
CA GLU A 56 1.18 25.76 -8.70
C GLU A 56 0.45 26.59 -7.64
N ASN A 57 0.65 27.91 -7.67
CA ASN A 57 0.04 28.82 -6.72
C ASN A 57 -1.44 29.07 -7.06
N GLY A 58 -2.35 28.83 -6.12
CA GLY A 58 -3.80 29.04 -6.31
C GLY A 58 -4.46 28.16 -7.39
N GLY A 59 -3.78 27.10 -7.84
CA GLY A 59 -4.20 26.19 -8.91
C GLY A 59 -4.45 24.75 -8.43
N SER A 60 -4.32 23.79 -9.35
CA SER A 60 -4.59 22.35 -9.15
C SER A 60 -3.65 21.61 -8.19
N GLY A 61 -2.70 22.32 -7.56
CA GLY A 61 -1.74 21.74 -6.63
C GLY A 61 -0.69 20.83 -7.29
N ASN A 62 -0.41 21.00 -8.57
CA ASN A 62 0.64 20.23 -9.25
C ASN A 62 2.04 20.67 -8.78
N VAL A 63 2.97 19.73 -8.63
CA VAL A 63 4.38 20.02 -8.33
C VAL A 63 5.00 20.77 -9.52
N THR A 64 5.51 21.97 -9.31
CA THR A 64 6.24 22.76 -10.32
C THR A 64 7.75 22.59 -10.22
N CYS A 65 8.26 22.20 -9.04
CA CYS A 65 9.67 21.89 -8.83
C CYS A 65 9.82 20.85 -7.70
N ASP A 66 10.66 19.84 -7.89
CA ASP A 66 11.00 18.82 -6.86
C ASP A 66 12.44 18.98 -6.32
N GLY A 67 13.05 20.13 -6.58
CA GLY A 67 14.45 20.42 -6.29
C GLY A 67 15.45 19.87 -7.32
N LYS A 68 15.03 19.01 -8.25
CA LYS A 68 15.85 18.45 -9.34
C LYS A 68 15.32 18.83 -10.73
N TYR A 69 14.02 18.79 -10.92
CA TYR A 69 13.34 19.13 -12.15
C TYR A 69 12.28 20.21 -11.96
N ASP A 70 12.20 21.11 -12.93
CA ASP A 70 11.08 22.03 -13.13
C ASP A 70 10.05 21.36 -14.05
N TYR A 71 8.79 21.38 -13.65
CA TYR A 71 7.66 20.76 -14.35
C TYR A 71 6.72 21.81 -14.93
N THR A 72 6.33 21.63 -16.18
CA THR A 72 5.25 22.41 -16.83
C THR A 72 4.06 21.51 -17.06
N TRP A 73 2.88 22.00 -16.72
CA TRP A 73 1.61 21.28 -16.82
C TRP A 73 0.69 21.94 -17.86
N ASP A 74 -0.18 21.16 -18.48
CA ASP A 74 -1.27 21.70 -19.28
C ASP A 74 -2.55 21.92 -18.45
N ALA A 75 -3.58 22.50 -19.08
CA ALA A 75 -4.85 22.80 -18.43
C ALA A 75 -5.64 21.56 -17.97
N PHE A 76 -5.22 20.35 -18.36
CA PHE A 76 -5.80 19.08 -17.94
C PHE A 76 -4.94 18.38 -16.87
N ASN A 77 -4.03 19.11 -16.21
CA ASN A 77 -3.12 18.59 -15.18
C ASN A 77 -2.19 17.48 -15.68
N ARG A 78 -1.70 17.59 -16.93
CA ARG A 78 -0.72 16.64 -17.50
C ARG A 78 0.63 17.33 -17.72
N ILE A 79 1.73 16.66 -17.37
CA ILE A 79 3.09 17.20 -17.56
C ILE A 79 3.39 17.33 -19.05
N THR A 80 3.72 18.52 -19.55
CA THR A 80 4.11 18.72 -20.95
C THR A 80 5.62 18.89 -21.14
N VAL A 81 6.31 19.42 -20.13
CA VAL A 81 7.75 19.69 -20.18
C VAL A 81 8.40 19.39 -18.82
N ILE A 82 9.56 18.75 -18.85
CA ILE A 82 10.44 18.54 -17.70
C ILE A 82 11.81 19.14 -18.02
N LYS A 83 12.29 20.06 -17.18
CA LYS A 83 13.60 20.70 -17.30
C LYS A 83 14.45 20.43 -16.08
N ASP A 84 15.75 20.32 -16.24
CA ASP A 84 16.70 20.29 -15.13
C ASP A 84 16.73 21.64 -14.40
N THR A 85 16.61 21.65 -13.07
CA THR A 85 16.50 22.90 -12.30
C THR A 85 17.75 23.77 -12.39
N VAL A 86 18.93 23.16 -12.58
CA VAL A 86 20.22 23.85 -12.59
C VAL A 86 20.60 24.30 -13.99
N THR A 87 20.65 23.36 -14.94
CA THR A 87 21.09 23.64 -16.32
C THR A 87 19.99 24.23 -17.18
N LYS A 88 18.72 24.15 -16.74
CA LYS A 88 17.52 24.51 -17.50
C LYS A 88 17.34 23.74 -18.81
N ALA A 89 18.13 22.68 -19.02
CA ALA A 89 18.02 21.82 -20.19
C ALA A 89 16.70 21.05 -20.16
N VAL A 90 16.00 21.02 -21.30
CA VAL A 90 14.79 20.19 -21.48
C VAL A 90 15.19 18.73 -21.48
N LYS A 91 14.69 17.99 -20.49
CA LYS A 91 14.93 16.55 -20.32
C LYS A 91 13.89 15.71 -21.03
N ALA A 92 12.63 16.15 -20.95
CA ALA A 92 11.52 15.49 -21.61
C ALA A 92 10.44 16.48 -22.03
N THR A 93 9.76 16.18 -23.14
CA THR A 93 8.47 16.77 -23.49
C THR A 93 7.48 15.66 -23.84
N TYR A 94 6.20 15.91 -23.57
CA TYR A 94 5.13 14.92 -23.76
C TYR A 94 3.94 15.52 -24.51
N LYS A 95 3.27 14.69 -25.31
CA LYS A 95 1.98 14.99 -25.93
C LYS A 95 0.98 13.90 -25.59
N TYR A 96 -0.29 14.29 -25.50
CA TYR A 96 -1.37 13.44 -25.04
C TYR A 96 -2.52 13.41 -26.05
N ASP A 97 -3.28 12.31 -26.05
CA ASP A 97 -4.56 12.26 -26.73
C ASP A 97 -5.71 12.86 -25.89
N ASP A 98 -6.92 12.76 -26.42
CA ASP A 98 -8.16 13.18 -25.80
C ASP A 98 -8.54 12.35 -24.55
N MET A 99 -8.04 11.13 -24.46
CA MET A 99 -8.17 10.26 -23.28
C MET A 99 -7.09 10.51 -22.22
N GLY A 100 -6.19 11.48 -22.42
CA GLY A 100 -5.12 11.78 -21.47
C GLY A 100 -3.91 10.83 -21.53
N ARG A 101 -3.84 9.94 -22.52
CA ARG A 101 -2.74 8.99 -22.67
C ARG A 101 -1.58 9.63 -23.44
N ARG A 102 -0.34 9.39 -23.00
CA ARG A 102 0.86 9.91 -23.66
C ARG A 102 1.05 9.26 -25.02
N ILE A 103 0.82 10.00 -26.10
CA ILE A 103 0.97 9.53 -27.49
C ILE A 103 2.33 9.87 -28.11
N GLU A 104 3.07 10.82 -27.53
CA GLU A 104 4.43 11.14 -27.96
C GLU A 104 5.27 11.57 -26.77
N GLN A 105 6.54 11.21 -26.78
CA GLN A 105 7.57 11.80 -25.93
C GLN A 105 8.78 12.22 -26.75
N THR A 106 9.46 13.27 -26.32
CA THR A 106 10.83 13.58 -26.76
C THR A 106 11.74 13.58 -25.55
N VAL A 107 12.72 12.69 -25.52
CA VAL A 107 13.68 12.57 -24.41
C VAL A 107 15.09 12.66 -24.96
N ASN A 108 15.88 13.62 -24.46
CA ASN A 108 17.23 13.91 -24.97
C ASN A 108 17.29 14.04 -26.52
N GLY A 109 16.27 14.65 -27.12
CA GLY A 109 16.16 14.83 -28.58
C GLY A 109 15.63 13.63 -29.36
N GLN A 110 15.38 12.48 -28.70
CA GLN A 110 14.82 11.28 -29.34
C GLN A 110 13.30 11.26 -29.20
N VAL A 111 12.60 11.19 -30.33
CA VAL A 111 11.13 11.11 -30.38
C VAL A 111 10.69 9.65 -30.31
N THR A 112 9.71 9.37 -29.46
CA THR A 112 8.98 8.09 -29.44
C THR A 112 7.48 8.37 -29.50
N LYS A 113 6.80 7.77 -30.47
CA LYS A 113 5.34 7.80 -30.64
C LYS A 113 4.74 6.49 -30.16
N PHE A 114 3.60 6.57 -29.47
CA PHE A 114 2.94 5.42 -28.86
C PHE A 114 1.65 5.07 -29.59
N LEU A 115 1.49 3.80 -29.94
CA LEU A 115 0.24 3.23 -30.45
C LEU A 115 -0.44 2.46 -29.32
N TYR A 116 -1.68 2.85 -29.00
CA TYR A 116 -2.50 2.17 -27.99
C TYR A 116 -3.48 1.18 -28.59
N ASP A 117 -3.87 0.19 -27.80
CA ASP A 117 -4.91 -0.79 -28.14
C ASP A 117 -6.31 -0.19 -27.97
N GLY A 118 -6.81 0.44 -29.03
CA GLY A 118 -8.13 1.06 -29.06
C GLY A 118 -8.32 2.05 -27.91
N LYS A 119 -9.30 1.77 -27.04
CA LYS A 119 -9.62 2.59 -25.85
C LYS A 119 -8.90 2.14 -24.57
N SER A 120 -8.07 1.11 -24.61
CA SER A 120 -7.35 0.66 -23.43
C SER A 120 -6.08 1.48 -23.18
N ASN A 121 -5.50 1.35 -21.98
CA ASN A 121 -4.22 1.96 -21.62
C ASN A 121 -2.99 1.13 -22.06
N ARG A 122 -3.19 0.09 -22.89
CA ARG A 122 -2.13 -0.81 -23.33
C ARG A 122 -1.42 -0.25 -24.56
N VAL A 123 -0.12 -0.02 -24.46
CA VAL A 123 0.71 0.33 -25.63
C VAL A 123 0.96 -0.94 -26.43
N LEU A 124 0.54 -0.97 -27.70
CA LEU A 124 0.86 -2.04 -28.65
C LEU A 124 2.22 -1.83 -29.30
N GLY A 125 2.59 -0.58 -29.57
CA GLY A 125 3.82 -0.27 -30.31
C GLY A 125 4.44 1.07 -29.97
N GLU A 126 5.76 1.13 -30.12
CA GLU A 126 6.57 2.34 -30.06
C GLU A 126 7.24 2.57 -31.41
N TYR A 127 7.07 3.78 -31.94
CA TYR A 127 7.60 4.21 -33.23
C TYR A 127 8.55 5.39 -33.04
N ASP A 128 9.58 5.51 -33.88
CA ASP A 128 10.44 6.69 -33.86
C ASP A 128 9.74 7.92 -34.47
N GLY A 129 10.43 9.06 -34.49
CA GLY A 129 9.91 10.30 -35.07
C GLY A 129 9.51 10.18 -36.55
N THR A 130 10.15 9.27 -37.30
CA THR A 130 9.90 9.00 -38.73
C THR A 130 8.74 8.03 -38.97
N GLY A 131 8.24 7.38 -37.91
CA GLY A 131 7.18 6.38 -38.01
C GLY A 131 7.69 4.94 -38.20
N LYS A 132 8.98 4.67 -37.99
CA LYS A 132 9.51 3.30 -38.01
C LYS A 132 9.24 2.61 -36.68
N LEU A 133 8.71 1.39 -36.73
CA LEU A 133 8.47 0.56 -35.54
C LEU A 133 9.80 0.21 -34.85
N MET A 134 9.89 0.51 -33.56
CA MET A 134 11.06 0.19 -32.71
C MET A 134 10.79 -0.99 -31.79
N LYS A 135 9.61 -1.01 -31.16
CA LYS A 135 9.21 -2.02 -30.18
C LYS A 135 7.71 -2.27 -30.27
N TYR A 136 7.29 -3.49 -29.97
CA TYR A 136 5.88 -3.82 -29.77
C TYR A 136 5.70 -4.77 -28.58
N TYR A 137 4.49 -4.83 -28.07
CA TYR A 137 4.18 -5.47 -26.78
C TYR A 137 3.01 -6.44 -26.93
N THR A 138 3.16 -7.61 -26.32
CA THR A 138 2.07 -8.59 -26.22
C THR A 138 1.51 -8.56 -24.81
N TRP A 139 0.21 -8.33 -24.71
CA TRP A 139 -0.52 -8.26 -23.46
C TRP A 139 -1.44 -9.47 -23.31
N GLY A 140 -1.45 -10.05 -22.12
CA GLY A 140 -2.42 -11.08 -21.72
C GLY A 140 -3.70 -10.47 -21.19
N GLY A 141 -4.57 -11.34 -20.64
CA GLY A 141 -5.71 -10.89 -19.85
C GLY A 141 -5.29 -10.04 -18.65
N SER A 142 -6.21 -9.22 -18.14
CA SER A 142 -6.02 -8.40 -16.93
C SER A 142 -4.83 -7.42 -16.97
N ASN A 143 -4.54 -6.83 -18.14
CA ASN A 143 -3.44 -5.86 -18.34
C ASN A 143 -2.03 -6.36 -17.98
N ILE A 144 -1.81 -7.67 -18.07
CA ILE A 144 -0.49 -8.26 -17.80
C ILE A 144 0.36 -8.19 -19.08
N LEU A 145 1.47 -7.46 -19.05
CA LEU A 145 2.48 -7.54 -20.10
C LEU A 145 3.10 -8.93 -20.10
N LEU A 146 3.09 -9.61 -21.24
CA LEU A 146 3.68 -10.94 -21.42
C LEU A 146 5.07 -10.85 -22.04
N SER A 147 5.19 -10.08 -23.14
CA SER A 147 6.45 -9.92 -23.86
C SER A 147 6.64 -8.54 -24.46
N LEU A 148 7.90 -8.19 -24.68
CA LEU A 148 8.38 -7.08 -25.48
C LEU A 148 9.14 -7.67 -26.67
N THR A 149 8.82 -7.23 -27.89
CA THR A 149 9.66 -7.50 -29.05
C THR A 149 10.30 -6.22 -29.53
N LYS A 150 11.64 -6.23 -29.62
CA LYS A 150 12.44 -5.15 -30.18
C LYS A 150 12.71 -5.44 -31.65
N ARG A 151 12.50 -4.44 -32.50
CA ARG A 151 12.97 -4.46 -33.90
C ARG A 151 14.34 -3.80 -33.98
N ASN A 152 15.32 -4.55 -34.47
CA ASN A 152 16.70 -4.10 -34.62
C ASN A 152 16.88 -3.26 -35.89
N THR A 153 18.05 -2.62 -36.03
CA THR A 153 18.35 -1.72 -37.15
C THR A 153 18.33 -2.43 -38.51
N ASP A 154 18.72 -3.72 -38.53
CA ASP A 154 18.68 -4.62 -39.68
C ASP A 154 17.29 -5.22 -39.97
N ASN A 155 16.26 -4.78 -39.24
CA ASN A 155 14.89 -5.29 -39.25
C ASN A 155 14.70 -6.70 -38.69
N SER A 156 15.72 -7.33 -38.11
CA SER A 156 15.52 -8.52 -37.30
C SER A 156 14.73 -8.19 -36.03
N GLU A 157 14.09 -9.19 -35.45
CA GLU A 157 13.28 -9.02 -34.24
C GLU A 157 13.82 -9.90 -33.11
N THR A 158 13.79 -9.37 -31.90
CA THR A 158 14.18 -10.11 -30.69
C THR A 158 13.11 -9.95 -29.64
N THR A 159 12.52 -11.08 -29.22
CA THR A 159 11.45 -11.13 -28.23
C THR A 159 12.00 -11.48 -26.85
N TYR A 160 11.53 -10.74 -25.86
CA TYR A 160 11.85 -10.92 -24.44
C TYR A 160 10.56 -11.15 -23.65
N TYR A 161 10.58 -12.12 -22.74
CA TYR A 161 9.42 -12.47 -21.92
C TYR A 161 9.59 -11.93 -20.51
N THR A 162 8.52 -11.38 -19.94
CA THR A 162 8.58 -10.80 -18.60
C THR A 162 8.36 -11.86 -17.53
N VAL A 163 9.11 -11.78 -16.44
CA VAL A 163 8.90 -12.57 -15.22
C VAL A 163 8.50 -11.63 -14.09
N ARG A 164 7.46 -12.00 -13.34
CA ARG A 164 6.89 -11.17 -12.28
C ARG A 164 6.95 -11.83 -10.91
N ASN A 165 7.00 -11.02 -9.86
CA ASN A 165 6.77 -11.46 -8.49
C ASN A 165 5.27 -11.44 -8.13
N GLY A 166 4.91 -11.85 -6.91
CA GLY A 166 3.53 -11.87 -6.44
C GLY A 166 2.88 -10.49 -6.25
N HIS A 167 3.69 -9.42 -6.16
CA HIS A 167 3.20 -8.04 -6.14
C HIS A 167 2.82 -7.52 -7.54
N GLY A 168 3.33 -8.18 -8.60
CA GLY A 168 3.12 -7.80 -9.99
C GLY A 168 4.30 -7.06 -10.62
N ASP A 169 5.39 -6.85 -9.89
CA ASP A 169 6.60 -6.19 -10.41
C ASP A 169 7.28 -7.06 -11.46
N ILE A 170 7.77 -6.45 -12.55
CA ILE A 170 8.64 -7.17 -13.49
C ILE A 170 10.04 -7.27 -12.89
N VAL A 171 10.43 -8.46 -12.47
CA VAL A 171 11.72 -8.71 -11.80
C VAL A 171 12.79 -9.23 -12.77
N GLN A 172 12.41 -9.83 -13.90
CA GLN A 172 13.36 -10.32 -14.90
C GLN A 172 12.79 -10.23 -16.31
N LEU A 173 13.69 -10.28 -17.30
CA LEU A 173 13.39 -10.62 -18.69
C LEU A 173 14.15 -11.88 -19.08
N THR A 174 13.48 -12.77 -19.80
CA THR A 174 14.13 -13.93 -20.44
C THR A 174 14.14 -13.80 -21.96
N ASP A 175 15.11 -14.41 -22.62
CA ASP A 175 15.09 -14.62 -24.08
C ASP A 175 14.19 -15.80 -24.47
N GLY A 176 14.12 -16.11 -25.77
CA GLY A 176 13.35 -17.25 -26.30
C GLY A 176 13.83 -18.64 -25.85
N SER A 177 15.04 -18.74 -25.29
CA SER A 177 15.60 -19.97 -24.74
C SER A 177 15.41 -20.06 -23.22
N GLY A 178 14.82 -19.03 -22.60
CA GLY A 178 14.63 -18.96 -21.15
C GLY A 178 15.83 -18.41 -20.37
N ASN A 179 16.89 -17.92 -21.04
CA ASN A 179 18.01 -17.32 -20.34
C ASN A 179 17.63 -15.94 -19.81
N ILE A 180 18.05 -15.63 -18.57
CA ILE A 180 17.84 -14.30 -17.98
C ILE A 180 18.75 -13.29 -18.67
N VAL A 181 18.15 -12.27 -19.30
CA VAL A 181 18.85 -11.19 -20.03
C VAL A 181 18.67 -9.82 -19.37
N ALA A 182 17.77 -9.71 -18.40
CA ALA A 182 17.67 -8.58 -17.49
C ALA A 182 17.18 -9.03 -16.12
N SER A 183 17.60 -8.34 -15.06
CA SER A 183 17.06 -8.49 -13.70
C SER A 183 16.93 -7.14 -13.03
N TYR A 184 15.85 -6.97 -12.26
CA TYR A 184 15.52 -5.76 -11.52
C TYR A 184 15.21 -6.11 -10.06
N THR A 185 15.73 -5.29 -9.16
CA THR A 185 15.43 -5.37 -7.73
C THR A 185 14.88 -4.01 -7.28
N TYR A 186 13.77 -4.05 -6.56
CA TYR A 186 13.09 -2.85 -6.07
C TYR A 186 13.15 -2.75 -4.55
N ASP A 187 13.12 -1.53 -4.01
CA ASP A 187 12.68 -1.30 -2.64
C ASP A 187 11.15 -1.31 -2.54
N ALA A 188 10.62 -1.16 -1.32
CA ALA A 188 9.19 -1.21 -1.06
C ALA A 188 8.37 -0.15 -1.83
N TRP A 189 9.00 0.93 -2.30
CA TRP A 189 8.32 2.04 -2.98
C TRP A 189 8.58 2.02 -4.50
N GLY A 190 9.26 0.99 -5.01
CA GLY A 190 9.56 0.85 -6.43
C GLY A 190 10.85 1.52 -6.87
N ASN A 191 11.72 1.99 -5.96
CA ASN A 191 13.05 2.45 -6.35
C ASN A 191 13.89 1.26 -6.83
N ILE A 192 14.54 1.41 -7.97
CA ILE A 192 15.40 0.37 -8.52
C ILE A 192 16.72 0.37 -7.74
N VAL A 193 16.90 -0.63 -6.87
CA VAL A 193 18.12 -0.83 -6.08
C VAL A 193 19.10 -1.81 -6.73
N GLY A 194 18.67 -2.51 -7.77
CA GLY A 194 19.51 -3.37 -8.60
C GLY A 194 18.98 -3.45 -10.03
N LYS A 195 19.88 -3.35 -11.02
CA LYS A 195 19.56 -3.50 -12.44
C LYS A 195 20.76 -4.11 -13.17
N THR A 196 20.60 -5.29 -13.76
CA THR A 196 21.67 -6.01 -14.47
C THR A 196 21.17 -6.65 -15.77
N GLY A 197 22.09 -6.96 -16.68
CA GLY A 197 21.81 -7.62 -17.95
C GLY A 197 21.75 -6.67 -19.15
N SER A 198 22.06 -7.19 -20.34
CA SER A 198 22.16 -6.41 -21.58
C SER A 198 20.82 -5.88 -22.08
N ALA A 199 19.71 -6.51 -21.68
CA ALA A 199 18.35 -6.09 -22.05
C ALA A 199 17.69 -5.16 -21.01
N ALA A 200 18.40 -4.79 -19.93
CA ALA A 200 17.80 -4.10 -18.79
C ALA A 200 17.26 -2.70 -19.10
N ASP A 201 17.83 -2.02 -20.09
CA ASP A 201 17.37 -0.69 -20.53
C ASP A 201 16.30 -0.78 -21.63
N LEU A 202 16.04 -1.97 -22.18
CA LEU A 202 15.06 -2.15 -23.27
C LEU A 202 13.62 -2.09 -22.79
N ASN A 203 13.37 -2.61 -21.58
CA ASN A 203 12.03 -2.72 -21.03
C ASN A 203 11.67 -1.51 -20.16
N PRO A 204 10.70 -0.70 -20.59
CA PRO A 204 10.24 0.43 -19.81
C PRO A 204 9.25 0.01 -18.72
N TYR A 205 8.63 -1.18 -18.78
CA TYR A 205 7.65 -1.61 -17.77
C TYR A 205 8.35 -2.29 -16.58
N ARG A 206 8.16 -1.78 -15.36
CA ARG A 206 8.99 -2.17 -14.20
C ARG A 206 8.13 -2.47 -12.97
N TYR A 207 8.32 -1.73 -11.87
CA TYR A 207 7.56 -1.87 -10.63
C TYR A 207 6.05 -1.79 -10.89
N ALA A 208 5.29 -2.74 -10.33
CA ALA A 208 3.86 -2.96 -10.56
C ALA A 208 3.41 -3.01 -12.04
N GLY A 209 4.35 -3.19 -12.98
CA GLY A 209 4.06 -3.13 -14.41
C GLY A 209 3.91 -1.71 -14.97
N TYR A 210 4.23 -0.66 -14.20
CA TYR A 210 4.18 0.72 -14.68
C TYR A 210 5.32 1.04 -15.64
N ARG A 211 5.10 2.02 -16.51
CA ARG A 211 6.13 2.54 -17.39
C ARG A 211 7.07 3.47 -16.62
N TYR A 212 8.35 3.11 -16.55
CA TYR A 212 9.41 3.89 -15.95
C TYR A 212 10.17 4.70 -17.00
N ASP A 213 10.31 6.00 -16.76
CA ASP A 213 11.11 6.87 -17.60
C ASP A 213 12.54 6.99 -17.04
N ASP A 214 13.53 6.33 -17.67
CA ASP A 214 14.91 6.31 -17.16
C ASP A 214 15.57 7.68 -17.06
N THR A 215 15.11 8.70 -17.81
CA THR A 215 15.70 10.04 -17.72
C THR A 215 15.21 10.80 -16.49
N THR A 216 13.91 10.76 -16.22
CA THR A 216 13.28 11.55 -15.14
C THR A 216 13.16 10.76 -13.85
N LYS A 217 13.27 9.42 -13.93
CA LYS A 217 13.12 8.46 -12.82
C LYS A 217 11.70 8.36 -12.28
N LEU A 218 10.71 8.84 -13.04
CA LEU A 218 9.29 8.79 -12.70
C LEU A 218 8.63 7.54 -13.30
N TYR A 219 7.60 7.05 -12.62
CA TYR A 219 6.66 6.10 -13.18
C TYR A 219 5.46 6.84 -13.77
N TYR A 220 5.10 6.54 -15.00
CA TYR A 220 3.91 7.05 -15.68
C TYR A 220 2.76 6.07 -15.51
N LEU A 221 1.73 6.49 -14.79
CA LEU A 221 0.53 5.70 -14.51
C LEU A 221 -0.66 6.19 -15.33
N ILE A 222 -0.47 6.78 -16.51
CA ILE A 222 -1.54 7.38 -17.32
C ILE A 222 -2.04 8.72 -16.76
N ASN A 223 -2.75 8.71 -15.63
CA ASN A 223 -3.37 9.91 -15.07
C ASN A 223 -2.40 10.74 -14.22
N ARG A 224 -1.43 10.10 -13.57
CA ARG A 224 -0.45 10.76 -12.70
C ARG A 224 0.96 10.23 -12.91
N TYR A 225 1.93 11.05 -12.51
CA TYR A 225 3.33 10.68 -12.44
C TYR A 225 3.70 10.38 -10.99
N TYR A 226 4.20 9.18 -10.74
CA TYR A 226 4.62 8.70 -9.44
C TYR A 226 6.14 8.82 -9.30
N ASP A 227 6.60 9.47 -8.23
CA ASP A 227 8.01 9.52 -7.83
C ASP A 227 8.26 8.53 -6.69
N SER A 228 8.90 7.40 -7.03
CA SER A 228 9.24 6.35 -6.07
C SER A 228 10.25 6.80 -5.02
N SER A 229 11.06 7.82 -5.30
CA SER A 229 12.11 8.28 -4.38
C SER A 229 11.51 8.93 -3.13
N VAL A 230 10.35 9.56 -3.29
CA VAL A 230 9.58 10.18 -2.21
C VAL A 230 8.31 9.41 -1.86
N GLY A 231 7.89 8.46 -2.70
CA GLY A 231 6.75 7.58 -2.45
C GLY A 231 5.40 8.28 -2.60
N ARG A 232 5.29 9.22 -3.55
CA ARG A 232 4.06 9.99 -3.79
C ARG A 232 3.95 10.46 -5.25
N PHE A 233 2.75 10.88 -5.63
CA PHE A 233 2.45 11.49 -6.92
C PHE A 233 2.88 12.95 -6.98
N LEU A 234 3.12 13.43 -8.21
CA LEU A 234 3.44 14.83 -8.51
C LEU A 234 2.20 15.73 -8.68
N SER A 235 1.00 15.16 -8.67
CA SER A 235 -0.27 15.86 -8.75
C SER A 235 -1.28 15.29 -7.75
N ILE A 236 -2.26 16.11 -7.39
CA ILE A 236 -3.40 15.69 -6.56
C ILE A 236 -4.19 14.61 -7.32
N ASP A 237 -4.70 13.60 -6.60
CA ASP A 237 -5.65 12.65 -7.17
C ASP A 237 -6.90 13.37 -7.71
N PRO A 238 -7.18 13.32 -9.04
CA PRO A 238 -8.34 13.96 -9.63
C PRO A 238 -9.68 13.46 -9.08
N VAL A 239 -9.72 12.27 -8.47
CA VAL A 239 -10.93 11.69 -7.90
C VAL A 239 -11.01 11.81 -6.37
N SER A 240 -10.03 12.45 -5.72
CA SER A 240 -10.05 12.69 -4.27
C SER A 240 -10.72 14.02 -3.91
N GLU A 241 -11.51 14.02 -2.85
CA GLU A 241 -12.14 15.23 -2.30
C GLU A 241 -11.17 16.09 -1.48
N ILE A 242 -10.07 15.50 -0.99
CA ILE A 242 -8.98 16.18 -0.31
C ILE A 242 -7.70 16.15 -1.15
N PRO A 243 -6.76 17.10 -0.99
CA PRO A 243 -5.46 17.05 -1.65
C PRO A 243 -4.67 15.77 -1.28
N ASP A 244 -4.80 14.72 -2.09
CA ASP A 244 -4.09 13.45 -1.88
C ASP A 244 -3.01 13.23 -2.95
N TYR A 245 -1.77 13.07 -2.49
CA TYR A 245 -0.62 12.72 -3.31
C TYR A 245 -0.11 11.30 -2.97
N THR A 246 -0.70 10.62 -1.99
CA THR A 246 -0.17 9.36 -1.48
C THR A 246 -0.26 8.27 -2.55
N TYR A 247 0.75 7.42 -2.59
CA TYR A 247 0.72 6.21 -3.39
C TYR A 247 0.30 5.04 -2.52
N ALA A 248 -0.65 4.24 -3.01
CA ALA A 248 -1.04 2.96 -2.40
C ALA A 248 -1.37 3.05 -0.90
N ALA A 249 -2.00 4.16 -0.48
CA ALA A 249 -2.33 4.45 0.91
C ALA A 249 -1.16 4.27 1.90
N ASN A 250 0.06 4.57 1.46
CA ASN A 250 1.32 4.34 2.16
C ASN A 250 1.64 2.86 2.51
N ASN A 251 0.95 1.89 1.90
CA ASN A 251 1.23 0.46 2.01
C ASN A 251 1.52 -0.17 0.63
N PRO A 252 2.64 0.23 -0.01
CA PRO A 252 3.01 -0.20 -1.36
C PRO A 252 3.50 -1.66 -1.45
N LEU A 253 3.49 -2.40 -0.34
CA LEU A 253 3.76 -3.84 -0.34
C LEU A 253 2.48 -4.67 -0.54
N SER A 254 1.32 -4.10 -0.18
CA SER A 254 0.03 -4.77 -0.25
C SER A 254 -0.84 -4.24 -1.39
N TYR A 255 -0.54 -3.03 -1.90
CA TYR A 255 -1.42 -2.25 -2.74
C TYR A 255 -0.67 -1.67 -3.96
N VAL A 256 -1.37 -1.66 -5.10
CA VAL A 256 -0.88 -1.24 -6.42
C VAL A 256 -1.93 -0.33 -7.06
N ASP A 257 -1.54 0.88 -7.48
CA ASP A 257 -2.42 1.86 -8.13
C ASP A 257 -2.45 1.58 -9.64
N PRO A 258 -3.54 1.05 -10.21
CA PRO A 258 -3.50 0.55 -11.59
C PRO A 258 -3.26 1.63 -12.65
N ASP A 259 -3.72 2.85 -12.42
CA ASP A 259 -3.74 3.94 -13.40
C ASP A 259 -3.60 5.34 -12.79
N GLY A 260 -3.08 5.41 -11.57
CA GLY A 260 -2.88 6.68 -10.88
C GLY A 260 -4.20 7.33 -10.50
N LEU A 261 -5.32 6.60 -10.42
CA LEU A 261 -6.57 7.05 -9.82
C LEU A 261 -6.90 6.04 -8.73
N TRP A 262 -6.65 6.42 -7.48
CA TRP A 262 -7.01 5.57 -6.37
C TRP A 262 -8.20 6.18 -5.66
N LEU A 263 -9.36 5.51 -5.74
CA LEU A 263 -10.49 5.84 -4.87
C LEU A 263 -10.17 5.34 -3.46
N VAL A 264 -9.50 6.19 -2.68
CA VAL A 264 -9.04 5.89 -1.31
C VAL A 264 -10.19 5.97 -0.29
N ASP A 265 -11.44 6.09 -0.73
CA ASP A 265 -12.55 6.39 0.17
C ASP A 265 -12.84 5.26 1.17
N ALA A 266 -12.65 3.99 0.77
CA ALA A 266 -12.89 2.86 1.67
C ALA A 266 -11.79 2.68 2.73
N PHE A 267 -10.55 3.04 2.40
CA PHE A 267 -9.43 2.91 3.33
C PHE A 267 -9.40 4.07 4.34
N TRP A 268 -9.60 5.31 3.89
CA TRP A 268 -9.69 6.46 4.78
C TRP A 268 -10.91 6.39 5.68
N LEU A 269 -12.07 5.96 5.18
CA LEU A 269 -13.24 5.71 6.04
C LEU A 269 -12.91 4.74 7.18
N VAL A 270 -12.17 3.66 6.90
CA VAL A 270 -11.75 2.70 7.93
C VAL A 270 -10.75 3.34 8.90
N VAL A 271 -9.77 4.10 8.41
CA VAL A 271 -8.79 4.82 9.24
C VAL A 271 -9.45 5.88 10.12
N ASP A 272 -10.46 6.58 9.63
CA ASP A 272 -11.16 7.66 10.33
C ASP A 272 -12.17 7.10 11.33
N VAL A 273 -12.84 5.98 11.00
CA VAL A 273 -13.63 5.21 11.96
C VAL A 273 -12.75 4.70 13.10
N VAL A 274 -11.55 4.19 12.81
CA VAL A 274 -10.58 3.75 13.83
C VAL A 274 -10.06 4.94 14.65
N SER A 275 -9.72 6.06 14.02
CA SER A 275 -9.23 7.27 14.68
C SER A 275 -10.30 7.93 15.57
N PHE A 276 -11.57 7.88 15.15
CA PHE A 276 -12.71 8.28 15.98
C PHE A 276 -12.94 7.31 17.13
N ALA A 277 -12.79 6.01 16.91
CA ALA A 277 -12.89 5.01 17.98
C ALA A 277 -11.79 5.16 19.04
N ILE A 278 -10.57 5.54 18.64
CA ILE A 278 -9.43 5.79 19.53
C ILE A 278 -9.58 7.16 20.24
N LYS A 279 -10.00 8.21 19.53
CA LYS A 279 -10.16 9.57 20.07
C LYS A 279 -11.44 10.23 19.55
N PRO A 280 -12.58 10.05 20.23
CA PRO A 280 -13.84 10.67 19.83
C PRO A 280 -13.74 12.20 19.89
N SER A 281 -13.92 12.89 18.75
CA SER A 281 -13.92 14.35 18.68
C SER A 281 -14.80 14.85 17.55
N LYS A 282 -15.20 16.13 17.61
CA LYS A 282 -15.95 16.78 16.52
C LYS A 282 -15.16 16.82 15.21
N ALA A 283 -13.83 16.92 15.28
CA ALA A 283 -12.95 16.89 14.11
C ALA A 283 -12.95 15.49 13.48
N ASN A 284 -12.74 14.44 14.27
CA ASN A 284 -12.71 13.05 13.76
C ASN A 284 -14.09 12.60 13.25
N ALA A 285 -15.18 13.04 13.88
CA ALA A 285 -16.53 12.80 13.38
C ALA A 285 -16.83 13.55 12.07
N ALA A 286 -16.25 14.74 11.87
CA ALA A 286 -16.40 15.51 10.64
C ALA A 286 -15.65 14.85 9.47
N MET A 287 -14.50 14.23 9.72
CA MET A 287 -13.76 13.48 8.71
C MET A 287 -14.54 12.24 8.24
N ILE A 288 -15.10 11.44 9.16
CA ILE A 288 -16.01 10.33 8.79
C ILE A 288 -17.22 10.82 7.96
N ALA A 289 -17.77 11.98 8.31
CA ALA A 289 -18.92 12.53 7.60
C ALA A 289 -18.56 13.06 6.20
N LEU A 290 -17.33 13.55 6.03
CA LEU A 290 -16.78 13.95 4.73
C LEU A 290 -16.55 12.69 3.87
N ASP A 291 -15.90 11.68 4.42
CA ASP A 291 -15.67 10.39 3.77
C ASP A 291 -16.98 9.65 3.42
N LEU A 292 -18.07 9.83 4.19
CA LEU A 292 -19.37 9.25 3.83
C LEU A 292 -20.13 10.07 2.79
N ALA A 293 -19.83 11.36 2.65
CA ALA A 293 -20.47 12.25 1.69
C ALA A 293 -19.96 12.02 0.26
N CYS A 294 -18.69 11.65 0.11
CA CYS A 294 -18.10 11.32 -1.20
C CYS A 294 -18.75 10.09 -1.87
N PHE A 295 -19.28 9.16 -1.07
CA PHE A 295 -20.04 8.00 -1.57
C PHE A 295 -21.47 8.32 -2.04
N ALA A 296 -21.98 9.54 -1.82
CA ALA A 296 -23.39 9.86 -1.99
C ALA A 296 -23.77 10.48 -3.36
N ASP A 297 -22.81 10.88 -4.20
CA ASP A 297 -23.09 11.35 -5.58
C ASP A 297 -22.02 10.88 -6.59
N PRO A 298 -22.29 9.83 -7.38
CA PRO A 298 -21.36 9.32 -8.38
C PRO A 298 -21.41 10.07 -9.73
N THR A 299 -22.06 11.24 -9.83
CA THR A 299 -22.32 11.89 -11.14
C THR A 299 -21.80 13.32 -11.34
N GLY A 300 -21.19 13.97 -10.34
CA GLY A 300 -20.35 15.16 -10.59
C GLY A 300 -21.05 16.44 -11.08
N VAL A 301 -22.31 16.71 -10.73
CA VAL A 301 -22.98 17.99 -11.07
C VAL A 301 -23.84 18.55 -9.93
N ALA A 302 -23.38 19.67 -9.33
CA ALA A 302 -24.15 20.84 -8.87
C ALA A 302 -23.88 21.36 -7.43
N SER A 303 -23.17 22.49 -7.39
CA SER A 303 -23.28 23.67 -6.52
C SER A 303 -23.15 23.56 -4.99
N THR A 304 -22.07 24.20 -4.55
CA THR A 304 -21.83 24.88 -3.29
C THR A 304 -23.02 25.75 -2.81
N ALA A 305 -23.20 25.86 -1.48
CA ALA A 305 -24.15 26.70 -0.73
C ALA A 305 -25.50 26.11 -0.26
N VAL A 306 -26.11 25.11 -0.92
CA VAL A 306 -27.40 24.53 -0.43
C VAL A 306 -27.22 23.51 0.71
N HIS A 307 -25.99 23.03 0.93
CA HIS A 307 -25.74 21.84 1.74
C HIS A 307 -25.43 22.07 3.22
N VAL A 308 -25.05 23.26 3.69
CA VAL A 308 -24.65 23.44 5.12
C VAL A 308 -25.84 23.21 6.08
N GLY A 309 -27.04 23.69 5.74
CA GLY A 309 -28.26 23.45 6.54
C GLY A 309 -28.81 22.03 6.43
N ARG A 310 -28.52 21.33 5.32
CA ARG A 310 -28.90 19.92 5.12
C ARG A 310 -27.90 18.96 5.76
N LEU A 311 -26.61 19.33 5.85
CA LEU A 311 -25.52 18.57 6.50
C LEU A 311 -25.70 18.49 8.02
N VAL A 312 -26.15 19.56 8.68
CA VAL A 312 -26.43 19.52 10.13
C VAL A 312 -27.62 18.59 10.44
N ASN A 313 -28.67 18.62 9.63
CA ASN A 313 -29.83 17.73 9.75
C ASN A 313 -29.52 16.28 9.31
N ALA A 314 -28.63 16.09 8.34
CA ALA A 314 -28.12 14.78 7.93
C ALA A 314 -27.25 14.18 9.03
N ALA A 315 -26.38 14.95 9.69
CA ALA A 315 -25.57 14.49 10.82
C ALA A 315 -26.46 14.00 11.99
N THR A 316 -27.56 14.69 12.30
CA THR A 316 -28.52 14.24 13.34
C THR A 316 -29.30 12.99 12.91
N LYS A 317 -29.61 12.86 11.62
CA LYS A 317 -30.24 11.65 11.03
C LYS A 317 -29.26 10.47 10.95
N VAL A 318 -27.98 10.69 10.68
CA VAL A 318 -26.90 9.70 10.71
C VAL A 318 -26.67 9.21 12.14
N THR A 319 -26.71 10.07 13.16
CA THR A 319 -26.66 9.62 14.57
C THR A 319 -27.85 8.70 14.93
N LYS A 320 -29.04 8.95 14.35
CA LYS A 320 -30.22 8.08 14.51
C LYS A 320 -30.17 6.81 13.65
N ALA A 321 -29.60 6.88 12.45
CA ALA A 321 -29.46 5.75 11.52
C ALA A 321 -28.38 4.76 11.97
N VAL A 322 -27.26 5.23 12.53
CA VAL A 322 -26.22 4.40 13.16
C VAL A 322 -26.77 3.60 14.34
N LYS A 323 -27.74 4.16 15.09
CA LYS A 323 -28.48 3.45 16.13
C LYS A 323 -29.33 2.29 15.61
N ASN A 324 -29.69 2.29 14.32
CA ASN A 324 -30.49 1.26 13.66
C ASN A 324 -29.65 0.32 12.77
N ILE A 325 -28.47 0.72 12.28
CA ILE A 325 -27.50 -0.15 11.59
C ILE A 325 -27.02 -1.26 12.54
N GLY A 326 -26.91 -0.98 13.84
CA GLY A 326 -26.67 -1.99 14.87
C GLY A 326 -27.73 -3.11 14.93
N LYS A 327 -28.91 -2.94 14.32
CA LYS A 327 -29.93 -4.00 14.20
C LYS A 327 -29.80 -4.82 12.92
N VAL A 328 -29.32 -4.22 11.82
CA VAL A 328 -29.19 -4.89 10.50
C VAL A 328 -27.88 -5.68 10.40
N ALA A 329 -26.82 -5.25 11.10
CA ALA A 329 -25.57 -6.01 11.21
C ALA A 329 -25.72 -7.41 11.83
N ASN A 330 -26.85 -7.68 12.50
CA ASN A 330 -27.17 -8.99 13.07
C ASN A 330 -27.81 -9.98 12.07
N ALA A 331 -28.02 -9.60 10.81
CA ALA A 331 -28.77 -10.41 9.83
C ALA A 331 -27.94 -10.98 8.66
N ILE A 332 -26.63 -10.70 8.59
CA ILE A 332 -25.72 -11.28 7.58
C ILE A 332 -24.79 -12.25 8.30
N PRO A 333 -24.76 -13.55 7.96
CA PRO A 333 -23.90 -14.50 8.67
C PRO A 333 -22.42 -14.16 8.37
N PRO A 334 -21.61 -13.81 9.40
CA PRO A 334 -20.26 -13.31 9.18
C PRO A 334 -19.29 -14.45 8.84
N LYS A 335 -18.43 -14.22 7.85
CA LYS A 335 -17.16 -14.95 7.71
C LYS A 335 -16.29 -14.57 8.93
N LYS A 336 -15.72 -15.58 9.59
CA LYS A 336 -15.17 -15.57 10.95
C LYS A 336 -14.16 -14.43 11.21
N VAL A 337 -14.57 -13.37 11.94
CA VAL A 337 -13.67 -12.31 12.43
C VAL A 337 -13.71 -12.29 13.95
N TYR A 338 -12.74 -12.96 14.57
CA TYR A 338 -12.34 -12.72 15.95
C TYR A 338 -10.83 -12.49 15.97
N SER A 339 -10.35 -11.69 16.91
CA SER A 339 -8.96 -11.26 17.01
C SER A 339 -8.09 -12.41 17.54
N VAL A 340 -6.99 -12.70 16.84
CA VAL A 340 -5.99 -13.68 17.26
C VAL A 340 -4.66 -12.97 17.44
N LEU A 341 -4.08 -13.05 18.64
CA LEU A 341 -2.77 -12.47 18.94
C LEU A 341 -1.63 -13.42 18.53
N TYR A 342 -1.79 -14.71 18.79
CA TYR A 342 -0.75 -15.70 18.54
C TYR A 342 -1.34 -17.09 18.34
N GLU A 343 -0.68 -17.92 17.52
CA GLU A 343 -1.00 -19.32 17.34
C GLU A 343 0.17 -20.18 17.83
N ALA A 344 -0.10 -21.10 18.76
CA ALA A 344 0.89 -21.98 19.37
C ALA A 344 0.54 -23.46 19.13
N GLY A 345 1.54 -24.33 19.16
CA GLY A 345 1.34 -25.77 19.18
C GLY A 345 0.78 -26.29 20.51
N VAL A 346 0.10 -27.44 20.46
CA VAL A 346 -0.50 -28.09 21.64
C VAL A 346 0.49 -28.96 22.43
N GLY A 347 1.71 -29.17 21.91
CA GLY A 347 2.72 -30.04 22.52
C GLY A 347 2.31 -31.53 22.52
N LYS A 348 2.97 -32.34 23.37
CA LYS A 348 2.74 -33.82 23.46
C LYS A 348 1.78 -34.25 24.58
N GLY A 349 1.27 -33.31 25.39
CA GLY A 349 0.43 -33.62 26.54
C GLY A 349 -0.99 -34.01 26.12
N LYS A 350 -1.72 -34.75 26.97
CA LYS A 350 -3.10 -35.22 26.66
C LYS A 350 -4.22 -34.47 27.39
N SER A 351 -3.93 -33.31 27.99
CA SER A 351 -4.90 -32.56 28.80
C SER A 351 -4.94 -31.08 28.39
N ARG A 352 -6.07 -30.41 28.62
CA ARG A 352 -6.22 -28.95 28.35
C ARG A 352 -5.15 -28.15 29.06
N SER A 353 -4.82 -28.53 30.29
CA SER A 353 -3.78 -27.88 31.08
C SER A 353 -2.39 -28.11 30.48
N ALA A 354 -2.12 -29.30 29.92
CA ALA A 354 -0.83 -29.57 29.29
C ALA A 354 -0.67 -28.79 27.98
N HIS A 355 -1.71 -28.72 27.13
CA HIS A 355 -1.68 -27.92 25.91
C HIS A 355 -1.51 -26.42 26.20
N ARG A 356 -2.25 -25.90 27.18
CA ARG A 356 -2.11 -24.50 27.62
C ARG A 356 -0.70 -24.21 28.11
N ASN A 357 -0.12 -25.12 28.90
CA ASN A 357 1.25 -24.95 29.40
C ASN A 357 2.29 -25.01 28.27
N ALA A 358 2.09 -25.85 27.25
CA ALA A 358 2.92 -25.90 26.05
C ALA A 358 2.82 -24.58 25.26
N ALA A 359 1.61 -24.09 25.02
CA ALA A 359 1.36 -22.82 24.34
C ALA A 359 1.96 -21.62 25.09
N ASN A 360 1.80 -21.56 26.42
CA ASN A 360 2.45 -20.53 27.25
C ASN A 360 3.98 -20.57 27.11
N LYS A 361 4.58 -21.77 27.07
CA LYS A 361 6.04 -21.92 26.93
C LYS A 361 6.53 -21.50 25.55
N GLU A 362 5.80 -21.85 24.50
CA GLU A 362 6.12 -21.45 23.12
C GLU A 362 6.02 -19.93 22.95
N PHE A 363 4.92 -19.34 23.39
CA PHE A 363 4.73 -17.88 23.36
C PHE A 363 5.79 -17.14 24.18
N TYR A 364 6.11 -17.63 25.38
CA TYR A 364 7.16 -17.05 26.22
C TYR A 364 8.56 -17.14 25.58
N ASN A 365 8.90 -18.26 24.96
CA ASN A 365 10.16 -18.39 24.24
C ASN A 365 10.20 -17.42 23.06
N GLN A 366 9.09 -17.23 22.34
CA GLN A 366 8.98 -16.25 21.26
C GLN A 366 9.20 -14.82 21.77
N LEU A 367 8.59 -14.44 22.90
CA LEU A 367 8.81 -13.14 23.54
C LEU A 367 10.29 -12.91 23.93
N LYS A 368 11.03 -13.96 24.31
CA LYS A 368 12.46 -13.83 24.61
C LYS A 368 13.34 -13.73 23.38
N SER A 369 13.01 -14.48 22.32
CA SER A 369 13.82 -14.51 21.10
C SER A 369 13.60 -13.29 20.21
N ASP A 370 12.46 -12.63 20.33
CA ASP A 370 12.08 -11.50 19.47
C ASP A 370 11.66 -10.28 20.32
N PRO A 371 12.58 -9.31 20.52
CA PRO A 371 12.30 -8.09 21.28
C PRO A 371 11.22 -7.20 20.67
N GLN A 372 11.03 -7.22 19.34
CA GLN A 372 10.01 -6.40 18.67
C GLN A 372 8.62 -7.01 18.86
N PHE A 373 8.54 -8.34 18.79
CA PHE A 373 7.34 -9.08 19.15
C PHE A 373 6.98 -8.88 20.63
N LYS A 374 7.97 -8.93 21.54
CA LYS A 374 7.76 -8.62 22.96
C LYS A 374 7.15 -7.24 23.16
N LYS A 375 7.73 -6.21 22.55
CA LYS A 375 7.24 -4.84 22.66
C LYS A 375 5.78 -4.71 22.19
N SER A 376 5.46 -5.33 21.05
CA SER A 376 4.09 -5.30 20.50
C SER A 376 3.09 -6.05 21.39
N ALA A 377 3.51 -7.18 21.97
CA ALA A 377 2.69 -7.94 22.91
C ALA A 377 2.44 -7.17 24.21
N ASP A 378 3.46 -6.50 24.77
CA ASP A 378 3.32 -5.70 25.98
C ASP A 378 2.39 -4.50 25.77
N GLU A 379 2.50 -3.82 24.62
CA GLU A 379 1.61 -2.70 24.26
C GLU A 379 0.15 -3.17 24.11
N LEU A 380 -0.08 -4.33 23.49
CA LEU A 380 -1.42 -4.88 23.30
C LEU A 380 -2.03 -5.43 24.59
N LEU A 381 -1.22 -6.10 25.42
CA LEU A 381 -1.67 -6.72 26.67
C LEU A 381 -1.72 -5.73 27.83
N GLY A 382 -1.03 -4.59 27.70
CA GLY A 382 -1.05 -3.48 28.66
C GLY A 382 -0.15 -3.66 29.87
N HIS A 383 0.81 -4.60 29.83
CA HIS A 383 1.75 -4.88 30.92
C HIS A 383 3.03 -5.55 30.41
N ASP A 384 4.07 -5.63 31.25
CA ASP A 384 5.25 -6.44 30.95
C ASP A 384 4.89 -7.93 30.95
N THR A 385 4.74 -8.49 29.75
CA THR A 385 4.18 -9.83 29.54
C THR A 385 5.12 -10.92 30.05
N ILE A 386 6.43 -10.76 29.86
CA ILE A 386 7.43 -11.71 30.36
C ILE A 386 7.41 -11.73 31.89
N GLY A 387 7.53 -10.56 32.54
CA GLY A 387 7.49 -10.45 34.00
C GLY A 387 6.18 -10.99 34.59
N HIS A 388 5.05 -10.73 33.93
CA HIS A 388 3.76 -11.32 34.32
C HIS A 388 3.78 -12.85 34.23
N MET A 389 4.21 -13.43 33.10
CA MET A 389 4.22 -14.88 32.90
C MET A 389 5.16 -15.61 33.86
N GLU A 390 6.27 -14.99 34.24
CA GLU A 390 7.25 -15.51 35.21
C GLU A 390 6.77 -15.46 36.66
N SER A 391 5.78 -14.63 36.99
CA SER A 391 5.22 -14.51 38.35
C SER A 391 4.38 -15.72 38.81
N GLY A 392 4.31 -16.77 38.00
CA GLY A 392 3.61 -18.02 38.32
C GLY A 392 4.23 -18.82 39.47
N LYS A 393 3.44 -19.70 40.09
CA LYS A 393 3.92 -20.58 41.16
C LYS A 393 4.67 -21.81 40.58
N GLY A 394 5.95 -21.97 40.91
CA GLY A 394 6.74 -23.18 40.60
C GLY A 394 7.35 -23.20 39.18
N LYS A 395 7.32 -24.34 38.49
CA LYS A 395 7.92 -24.54 37.15
C LYS A 395 6.97 -24.21 35.96
N ASN A 396 5.80 -23.61 36.21
CA ASN A 396 4.77 -23.38 35.18
C ASN A 396 4.49 -21.88 34.98
N LEU A 397 4.58 -21.42 33.73
CA LEU A 397 4.30 -20.03 33.33
C LEU A 397 2.81 -19.71 33.44
N LEU A 398 2.48 -18.50 33.90
CA LEU A 398 1.12 -17.97 33.82
C LEU A 398 0.68 -17.76 32.37
N ASN A 399 -0.62 -17.59 32.19
CA ASN A 399 -1.17 -17.16 30.92
C ASN A 399 -0.66 -15.74 30.58
N PRO A 400 -0.54 -15.36 29.30
CA PRO A 400 0.01 -14.04 28.92
C PRO A 400 -0.75 -12.85 29.49
N SER A 401 -2.07 -13.00 29.67
CA SER A 401 -2.93 -12.00 30.29
C SER A 401 -4.17 -12.66 30.91
N LYS A 402 -4.77 -12.00 31.89
CA LYS A 402 -6.06 -12.38 32.52
C LYS A 402 -7.27 -12.19 31.58
N ASP A 403 -7.12 -11.30 30.60
CA ASP A 403 -8.18 -10.89 29.66
C ASP A 403 -8.07 -11.60 28.30
N TRP A 404 -7.15 -12.57 28.18
CA TRP A 404 -6.92 -13.37 26.97
C TRP A 404 -6.94 -14.85 27.31
N VAL A 405 -7.38 -15.69 26.36
CA VAL A 405 -7.51 -17.14 26.57
C VAL A 405 -7.02 -17.92 25.36
N TRP A 406 -6.44 -19.09 25.59
CA TRP A 406 -6.14 -20.04 24.53
C TRP A 406 -7.39 -20.80 24.10
N HIS A 407 -7.63 -20.83 22.80
CA HIS A 407 -8.78 -21.45 22.16
C HIS A 407 -8.36 -22.53 21.17
N HIS A 408 -9.00 -23.69 21.22
CA HIS A 408 -8.80 -24.77 20.25
C HIS A 408 -9.76 -24.62 19.08
N GLN A 409 -9.21 -24.41 17.89
CA GLN A 409 -9.98 -24.47 16.65
C GLN A 409 -10.36 -25.91 16.32
N ILE A 410 -11.57 -26.11 15.80
CA ILE A 410 -12.08 -27.45 15.46
C ILE A 410 -11.40 -28.05 14.23
N ASP A 411 -11.04 -27.21 13.26
CA ASP A 411 -10.42 -27.55 11.98
C ASP A 411 -8.91 -27.67 12.06
N ARG A 412 -8.30 -27.20 13.16
CA ARG A 412 -6.86 -27.28 13.43
C ARG A 412 -6.60 -27.68 14.89
N PRO A 413 -6.90 -28.93 15.25
CA PRO A 413 -6.90 -29.32 16.65
C PRO A 413 -5.47 -29.39 17.24
N ASP A 414 -4.43 -29.48 16.41
CA ASP A 414 -3.00 -29.42 16.75
C ASP A 414 -2.51 -28.03 17.16
N LYS A 415 -3.36 -27.00 17.03
CA LYS A 415 -3.04 -25.59 17.34
C LYS A 415 -3.97 -24.98 18.37
N LEU A 416 -3.45 -23.94 19.02
CA LEU A 416 -4.15 -23.08 19.95
C LEU A 416 -4.01 -21.63 19.53
N GLN A 417 -5.10 -20.87 19.57
CA GLN A 417 -5.11 -19.44 19.28
C GLN A 417 -5.32 -18.64 20.57
N LEU A 418 -4.51 -17.61 20.79
CA LEU A 418 -4.68 -16.66 21.89
C LEU A 418 -5.65 -15.58 21.46
N ILE A 419 -6.83 -15.54 22.07
CA ILE A 419 -7.92 -14.63 21.71
C ILE A 419 -8.42 -13.84 22.92
N PRO A 420 -9.03 -12.66 22.74
CA PRO A 420 -9.63 -11.92 23.85
C PRO A 420 -10.69 -12.76 24.55
N LYS A 421 -10.65 -12.77 25.89
CA LYS A 421 -11.64 -13.47 26.72
C LYS A 421 -13.05 -12.96 26.43
N SER A 422 -13.21 -11.65 26.22
CA SER A 422 -14.48 -11.02 25.85
C SER A 422 -15.07 -11.62 24.57
N GLN A 423 -14.24 -11.83 23.54
CA GLN A 423 -14.64 -12.48 22.28
C GLN A 423 -14.89 -13.97 22.46
N HIS A 424 -14.06 -14.65 23.28
CA HIS A 424 -14.30 -16.05 23.61
C HIS A 424 -15.63 -16.24 24.32
N THR A 425 -16.06 -15.31 25.19
CA THR A 425 -17.32 -15.42 25.94
C THR A 425 -18.53 -14.79 25.25
N ASP A 426 -18.33 -14.11 24.11
CA ASP A 426 -19.41 -13.44 23.39
C ASP A 426 -20.45 -14.48 22.89
N PRO A 427 -21.74 -14.34 23.24
CA PRO A 427 -22.79 -15.28 22.82
C PRO A 427 -22.92 -15.46 21.31
N LEU A 428 -22.60 -14.43 20.52
CA LEU A 428 -22.64 -14.48 19.05
C LEU A 428 -21.45 -15.24 18.47
N LEU A 429 -20.28 -15.15 19.12
CA LEU A 429 -19.07 -15.85 18.68
C LEU A 429 -18.93 -17.26 19.26
N GLN A 430 -19.61 -17.56 20.36
CA GLN A 430 -19.59 -18.87 21.01
C GLN A 430 -19.97 -20.01 20.05
N ASN A 431 -20.96 -19.81 19.17
CA ASN A 431 -21.37 -20.81 18.18
C ASN A 431 -20.34 -20.98 17.04
N ILE A 432 -19.51 -19.96 16.79
CA ILE A 432 -18.45 -19.99 15.77
C ILE A 432 -17.19 -20.68 16.32
N LEU A 433 -16.86 -20.38 17.57
CA LEU A 433 -15.71 -20.93 18.30
C LEU A 433 -15.96 -22.39 18.77
N HIS A 434 -17.23 -22.74 19.04
CA HIS A 434 -17.62 -24.08 19.50
C HIS A 434 -18.79 -24.64 18.68
N PRO A 435 -18.56 -25.02 17.42
CA PRO A 435 -19.64 -25.39 16.48
C PRO A 435 -20.27 -26.76 16.72
N LEU A 436 -19.73 -27.58 17.63
CA LEU A 436 -20.31 -28.89 17.97
C LEU A 436 -21.49 -28.74 18.94
N ALA A 437 -22.48 -29.63 18.83
CA ALA A 437 -23.71 -29.59 19.64
C ALA A 437 -23.48 -29.65 21.16
N ASN A 438 -22.33 -30.19 21.60
CA ASN A 438 -21.91 -30.20 23.01
C ASN A 438 -21.12 -28.95 23.44
N ARG A 439 -21.07 -27.91 22.60
CA ARG A 439 -20.26 -26.69 22.73
C ARG A 439 -18.77 -26.98 22.99
N ALA A 440 -18.26 -28.09 22.45
CA ALA A 440 -16.83 -28.37 22.51
C ALA A 440 -16.08 -27.61 21.42
N GLY A 441 -14.96 -26.99 21.78
CA GLY A 441 -13.93 -26.58 20.81
C GLY A 441 -13.08 -27.78 20.36
N GLY A 442 -12.07 -27.53 19.53
CA GLY A 442 -11.22 -28.56 18.92
C GLY A 442 -10.41 -29.45 19.89
N PHE A 443 -10.43 -29.17 21.20
CA PHE A 443 -9.76 -30.00 22.19
C PHE A 443 -10.31 -31.44 22.21
N LYS A 444 -11.64 -31.65 22.16
CA LYS A 444 -12.23 -33.01 22.23
C LYS A 444 -11.96 -33.81 20.95
N ALA A 445 -11.98 -33.16 19.79
CA ALA A 445 -11.68 -33.79 18.49
C ALA A 445 -10.27 -34.39 18.41
N ASN A 446 -9.32 -33.92 19.23
CA ASN A 446 -7.95 -34.45 19.29
C ASN A 446 -7.79 -35.74 20.10
N PHE A 447 -8.81 -36.15 20.88
CA PHE A 447 -8.73 -37.31 21.77
C PHE A 447 -9.77 -38.40 21.46
N ASP A 448 -10.67 -38.14 20.49
CA ASP A 448 -11.73 -39.06 20.06
C ASP A 448 -11.37 -39.83 18.76
N ASN A 449 -10.08 -39.81 18.34
CA ASN A 449 -9.53 -40.64 17.24
C ASN A 449 -8.66 -41.78 17.78
#